data_AF-A0A060W8W4-F1
#
_entry.id   AF-A0A060W8W4-F1
#
_cell.length_a   1.000
_cell.length_b   1.000
_cell.length_c   1.000
_cell.angle_alpha   90.00
_cell.angle_beta   90.00
_cell.angle_gamma   90.00
#
_symmetry.space_group_name_H-M   'P 1'
#
loop_
_entity.id
_entity.type
_entity.pdbx_description
1 polymer ?
#
loop_
_entity_poly.entity_id
_entity_poly.type
_entity_poly.pdbx_seq_one_letter_code
_entity_poly.pdbx_strand_id
1 'polypeptide(L)'
;MQVCILITDGKSQDSVSDPAQKLRSLGVEMFAVGIKSADQNELALIATPPQRDYTFFVGDFKLLNTLLSLVGPRVCSSSGGVYASDDAFSGPSNLQFSSQTSDSLRFRWTPAGGPVTGYVVQYTPLSGLGQPITAELRQVGIAGWVVGGVVFIPDSGDGQQLIL
;
A
#
# COMPACT_ATOMS: atom_id res chain seq x y z
N MET A 1 16.17 4.90 -11.03
CA MET A 1 16.11 6.05 -10.11
C MET A 1 16.56 5.57 -8.74
N GLN A 2 17.45 6.32 -8.08
CA GLN A 2 17.90 6.03 -6.72
C GLN A 2 17.60 7.23 -5.83
N VAL A 3 17.04 6.96 -4.66
CA VAL A 3 16.64 7.99 -3.69
C VAL A 3 17.38 7.73 -2.39
N CYS A 4 17.94 8.77 -1.79
CA CYS A 4 18.55 8.76 -0.48
C CYS A 4 17.80 9.73 0.43
N ILE A 5 17.37 9.25 1.61
CA ILE A 5 16.73 10.08 2.63
C ILE A 5 17.70 10.20 3.80
N LEU A 6 18.32 11.36 3.97
CA LEU A 6 19.17 11.68 5.12
C LEU A 6 18.31 12.24 6.25
N ILE A 7 18.55 11.79 7.48
CA ILE A 7 17.91 12.29 8.69
C ILE A 7 19.00 12.68 9.68
N THR A 8 18.98 13.89 10.22
CA THR A 8 19.91 14.37 11.24
C THR A 8 19.20 15.30 12.24
N ASP A 9 19.66 15.35 13.47
CA ASP A 9 19.15 16.25 14.53
C ASP A 9 20.11 17.39 14.89
N GLY A 10 21.25 17.47 14.19
CA GLY A 10 22.31 18.41 14.50
C GLY A 10 23.20 18.71 13.30
N LYS A 11 24.22 19.52 13.58
CA LYS A 11 25.22 19.94 12.61
C LYS A 11 26.27 18.85 12.38
N SER A 12 26.69 18.68 11.13
CA SER A 12 27.79 17.78 10.78
C SER A 12 29.10 18.20 11.43
N GLN A 13 29.98 17.23 11.66
CA GLN A 13 31.33 17.45 12.17
C GLN A 13 32.34 17.73 11.06
N ASP A 14 31.95 17.50 9.80
CA ASP A 14 32.76 17.61 8.61
C ASP A 14 32.00 18.32 7.46
N SER A 15 32.66 18.48 6.31
CA SER A 15 32.06 19.10 5.13
C SER A 15 31.04 18.18 4.47
N VAL A 16 29.82 18.69 4.32
CA VAL A 16 28.70 17.95 3.70
C VAL A 16 28.62 18.14 2.18
N SER A 17 29.29 19.16 1.63
CA SER A 17 29.12 19.58 0.24
C SER A 17 29.67 18.56 -0.76
N ASP A 18 30.92 18.14 -0.60
CA ASP A 18 31.59 17.18 -1.48
C ASP A 18 30.90 15.80 -1.51
N PRO A 19 30.56 15.17 -0.36
CA PRO A 19 29.86 13.88 -0.38
C PRO A 19 28.47 13.99 -0.99
N ALA A 20 27.72 15.05 -0.70
CA ALA A 20 26.40 15.26 -1.30
C ALA A 20 26.49 15.48 -2.82
N GLN A 21 27.47 16.26 -3.28
CA GLN A 21 27.69 16.48 -4.71
C GLN A 21 28.06 15.19 -5.43
N LYS A 22 28.88 14.33 -4.81
CA LYS A 22 29.24 13.03 -5.36
C LYS A 22 28.03 12.11 -5.50
N LEU A 23 27.12 12.08 -4.54
CA LEU A 23 25.89 11.28 -4.64
C LEU A 23 24.96 11.82 -5.75
N ARG A 24 24.78 13.14 -5.80
CA ARG A 24 23.98 13.78 -6.87
C ARG A 24 24.57 13.53 -8.25
N SER A 25 25.89 13.53 -8.41
CA SER A 25 26.54 13.25 -9.70
C SER A 25 26.40 11.79 -10.15
N LEU A 26 26.12 10.87 -9.22
CA LEU A 26 25.74 9.49 -9.51
C LEU A 26 24.25 9.32 -9.83
N GLY A 27 23.48 10.41 -9.91
CA GLY A 27 22.05 10.39 -10.20
C GLY A 27 21.17 10.01 -9.00
N VAL A 28 21.70 10.16 -7.77
CA VAL A 28 20.93 9.97 -6.55
C VAL A 28 20.19 11.25 -6.18
N GLU A 29 18.87 11.15 -6.02
CA GLU A 29 18.06 12.22 -5.46
C GLU A 29 18.16 12.19 -3.92
N MET A 30 18.79 13.23 -3.38
CA MET A 30 18.96 13.45 -1.95
C MET A 30 17.76 14.21 -1.36
N PHE A 31 17.04 13.59 -0.44
CA PHE A 31 16.09 14.23 0.48
C PHE A 31 16.75 14.39 1.84
N ALA A 32 16.60 15.54 2.49
CA ALA A 32 17.22 15.83 3.79
C ALA A 32 16.17 16.23 4.83
N VAL A 33 16.19 15.58 5.98
CA VAL A 33 15.23 15.75 7.07
C VAL A 33 15.98 16.20 8.32
N GLY A 34 15.76 17.44 8.72
CA GLY A 34 16.28 17.99 9.96
C GLY A 34 15.33 17.74 11.12
N ILE A 35 15.87 17.40 12.28
CA ILE A 35 15.13 17.28 13.54
C ILE A 35 15.68 18.32 14.52
N LYS A 36 14.82 18.98 15.32
CA LYS A 36 15.20 19.84 16.46
C LYS A 36 16.27 20.89 16.19
N SER A 37 17.55 20.54 16.29
CA SER A 37 18.70 21.43 16.22
C SER A 37 19.52 21.24 14.94
N ALA A 38 18.97 20.55 13.94
CA ALA A 38 19.61 20.36 12.65
C ALA A 38 19.87 21.69 11.93
N ASP A 39 21.05 21.80 11.33
CA ASP A 39 21.48 23.00 10.61
C ASP A 39 20.81 23.06 9.23
N GLN A 40 19.94 24.06 9.03
CA GLN A 40 19.18 24.22 7.79
C GLN A 40 20.06 24.53 6.58
N ASN A 41 21.21 25.18 6.78
CA ASN A 41 22.11 25.48 5.68
C ASN A 41 22.81 24.22 5.20
N GLU A 42 23.24 23.34 6.12
CA GLU A 42 23.81 22.03 5.76
C GLU A 42 22.79 21.14 5.07
N LEU A 43 21.55 21.08 5.57
CA LEU A 43 20.47 20.33 4.92
C LEU A 43 20.21 20.82 3.50
N ALA A 44 20.25 22.14 3.26
CA ALA A 44 20.07 22.74 1.94
C ALA A 44 21.24 22.43 0.98
N LEU A 45 22.45 22.24 1.50
CA LEU A 45 23.62 21.82 0.72
C LEU A 45 23.61 20.33 0.38
N ILE A 46 22.98 19.51 1.22
CA ILE A 46 22.87 18.07 1.02
C ILE A 46 21.74 17.73 0.05
N ALA A 47 20.56 18.30 0.27
CA ALA A 47 19.36 18.01 -0.50
C ALA A 47 19.51 18.37 -1.99
N THR A 48 18.73 17.70 -2.83
CA THR A 48 18.63 18.01 -4.26
C THR A 48 17.82 19.29 -4.43
N PRO A 49 18.26 20.26 -5.25
CA PRO A 49 17.43 21.43 -5.56
C PRO A 49 16.16 21.03 -6.33
N PRO A 50 15.02 21.72 -6.12
CA PRO A 50 14.82 22.87 -5.23
C PRO A 50 14.55 22.46 -3.77
N GLN A 51 15.08 23.25 -2.82
CA GLN A 51 15.06 22.93 -1.39
C GLN A 51 13.65 22.70 -0.84
N ARG A 52 12.65 23.45 -1.33
CA ARG A 52 11.25 23.33 -0.88
C ARG A 52 10.65 21.93 -1.06
N ASP A 53 11.20 21.15 -1.99
CA ASP A 53 10.67 19.83 -2.37
C ASP A 53 11.49 18.67 -1.78
N TYR A 54 12.73 18.95 -1.34
CA TYR A 54 13.69 17.93 -0.88
C TYR A 54 14.25 18.16 0.52
N THR A 55 13.92 19.29 1.17
CA THR A 55 14.31 19.57 2.57
C THR A 55 13.08 19.61 3.46
N PHE A 56 13.12 18.87 4.57
CA PHE A 56 12.06 18.84 5.56
C PHE A 56 12.62 19.12 6.95
N PHE A 57 11.78 19.65 7.82
CA PHE A 57 12.15 19.91 9.21
C PHE A 57 11.07 19.45 10.16
N VAL A 58 11.49 18.77 11.21
CA VAL A 58 10.62 18.15 12.20
C VAL A 58 11.00 18.64 13.59
N GLY A 59 10.00 19.09 14.36
CA GLY A 59 10.25 19.68 15.68
C GLY A 59 10.68 18.69 16.77
N ASP A 60 10.36 17.41 16.63
CA ASP A 60 10.70 16.37 17.61
C ASP A 60 10.84 14.99 16.96
N PHE A 61 11.70 14.13 17.53
CA PHE A 61 11.86 12.73 17.10
C PHE A 61 10.56 11.93 17.13
N LYS A 62 9.64 12.25 18.05
CA LYS A 62 8.32 11.60 18.14
C LYS A 62 7.50 11.74 16.86
N LEU A 63 7.76 12.79 16.08
CA LEU A 63 7.09 13.08 14.82
C LEU A 63 7.75 12.36 13.63
N LEU A 64 8.78 11.54 13.84
CA LEU A 64 9.31 10.67 12.77
C LEU A 64 8.29 9.63 12.31
N ASN A 65 7.27 9.33 13.13
CA ASN A 65 6.14 8.52 12.69
C ASN A 65 5.32 9.20 11.56
N THR A 66 5.40 10.52 11.39
CA THR A 66 4.77 11.26 10.28
C THR A 66 5.70 11.44 9.07
N LEU A 67 6.93 10.92 9.15
CA LEU A 67 7.94 11.09 8.11
C LEU A 67 7.49 10.53 6.76
N LEU A 68 6.82 9.37 6.77
CA LEU A 68 6.27 8.78 5.56
C LEU A 68 5.27 9.72 4.88
N SER A 69 4.40 10.36 5.65
CA SER A 69 3.43 11.32 5.14
C SER A 69 4.08 12.62 4.63
N LEU A 70 5.25 12.99 5.15
CA LEU A 70 6.03 14.16 4.72
C LEU A 70 6.81 13.89 3.42
N VAL A 71 7.58 12.80 3.41
CA VAL A 71 8.56 12.50 2.35
C VAL A 71 7.94 11.65 1.25
N GLY A 72 7.04 10.74 1.60
CA GLY A 72 6.39 9.79 0.69
C GLY A 72 5.73 10.44 -0.53
N PRO A 73 4.89 11.48 -0.36
CA PRO A 73 4.29 12.21 -1.49
C PRO A 73 5.32 12.75 -2.47
N ARG A 74 6.45 13.27 -1.95
CA ARG A 74 7.50 13.89 -2.78
C ARG A 74 8.35 12.86 -3.49
N VAL A 75 8.76 11.80 -2.80
CA VAL A 75 9.49 10.67 -3.39
C VAL A 75 8.66 9.98 -4.46
N CYS A 76 7.37 9.75 -4.20
CA CYS A 76 6.49 9.13 -5.18
C CYS A 76 6.32 10.03 -6.42
N SER A 77 6.13 11.34 -6.21
CA SER A 77 6.06 12.30 -7.31
C SER A 77 7.36 12.36 -8.13
N SER A 78 8.55 12.32 -7.49
CA SER A 78 9.83 12.34 -8.21
C SER A 78 10.05 11.06 -9.02
N SER A 79 9.51 9.94 -8.56
CA SER A 79 9.47 8.68 -9.32
C SER A 79 8.46 8.62 -10.47
N GLY A 80 7.62 9.66 -10.63
CA GLY A 80 6.52 9.68 -11.60
C GLY A 80 5.27 8.91 -11.16
N GLY A 81 5.18 8.56 -9.88
CA GLY A 81 4.05 7.86 -9.26
C GLY A 81 3.07 8.81 -8.57
N VAL A 82 1.93 8.25 -8.14
CA VAL A 82 0.94 8.92 -7.29
C VAL A 82 1.01 8.32 -5.90
N TYR A 83 1.23 9.15 -4.88
CA TYR A 83 1.25 8.69 -3.50
C TYR A 83 -0.18 8.37 -3.05
N ALA A 84 -0.45 7.08 -2.90
CA ALA A 84 -1.66 6.58 -2.28
C ALA A 84 -1.49 6.70 -0.75
N SER A 85 -2.38 7.45 -0.08
CA SER A 85 -2.44 7.48 1.38
C SER A 85 -2.82 6.11 1.95
N ASP A 86 -2.64 5.89 3.24
CA ASP A 86 -3.03 4.62 3.89
C ASP A 86 -4.51 4.27 3.66
N ASP A 87 -5.38 5.29 3.55
CA ASP A 87 -6.82 5.11 3.23
C ASP A 87 -7.07 4.60 1.80
N ALA A 88 -6.11 4.83 0.89
CA ALA A 88 -6.19 4.37 -0.48
C ALA A 88 -5.85 2.87 -0.62
N PHE A 89 -5.50 2.16 0.47
CA PHE A 89 -5.28 0.71 0.51
C PHE A 89 -6.29 -0.01 1.40
N SER A 90 -7.54 0.44 1.41
CA SER A 90 -8.62 -0.29 2.08
C SER A 90 -8.81 -1.69 1.48
N GLY A 91 -9.01 -2.70 2.33
CA GLY A 91 -9.32 -4.06 1.86
C GLY A 91 -10.67 -4.12 1.12
N PRO A 92 -10.92 -5.17 0.32
CA PRO A 92 -12.24 -5.37 -0.25
C PRO A 92 -13.28 -5.52 0.87
N SER A 93 -14.46 -4.93 0.69
CA SER A 93 -15.50 -4.87 1.73
C SER A 93 -16.89 -5.05 1.16
N ASN A 94 -17.93 -5.08 2.00
CA ASN A 94 -19.33 -5.18 1.58
C ASN A 94 -19.63 -6.35 0.62
N LEU A 95 -19.09 -7.53 0.92
CA LEU A 95 -19.42 -8.73 0.16
C LEU A 95 -20.91 -9.04 0.29
N GLN A 96 -21.61 -9.04 -0.83
CA GLN A 96 -23.05 -9.20 -0.95
C GLN A 96 -23.38 -10.27 -1.97
N PHE A 97 -24.44 -11.03 -1.70
CA PHE A 97 -24.99 -12.00 -2.64
C PHE A 97 -26.17 -11.37 -3.38
N SER A 98 -26.09 -11.31 -4.72
CA SER A 98 -27.13 -10.66 -5.53
C SER A 98 -28.17 -11.64 -6.05
N SER A 99 -27.77 -12.89 -6.31
CA SER A 99 -28.68 -13.93 -6.81
C SER A 99 -28.19 -15.31 -6.40
N GLN A 100 -29.13 -16.15 -6.00
CA GLN A 100 -28.89 -17.56 -5.68
C GLN A 100 -29.80 -18.40 -6.57
N THR A 101 -29.19 -19.28 -7.33
CA THR A 101 -29.86 -20.31 -8.14
C THR A 101 -29.42 -21.66 -7.61
N SER A 102 -30.09 -22.74 -8.00
CA SER A 102 -29.74 -24.09 -7.56
C SER A 102 -28.31 -24.51 -7.90
N ASP A 103 -27.72 -23.89 -8.92
CA ASP A 103 -26.43 -24.24 -9.51
C ASP A 103 -25.42 -23.08 -9.52
N SER A 104 -25.80 -21.90 -9.04
CA SER A 104 -24.89 -20.76 -9.03
C SER A 104 -25.21 -19.70 -7.98
N LEU A 105 -24.15 -19.12 -7.43
CA LEU A 105 -24.19 -17.96 -6.56
C LEU A 105 -23.47 -16.80 -7.24
N ARG A 106 -24.15 -15.65 -7.31
CA ARG A 106 -23.54 -14.40 -7.73
C ARG A 106 -23.26 -13.53 -6.53
N PHE A 107 -22.03 -13.04 -6.48
CA PHE A 107 -21.53 -12.17 -5.41
C PHE A 107 -20.94 -10.90 -6.00
N ARG A 108 -21.02 -9.82 -5.22
CA ARG A 108 -20.43 -8.51 -5.50
C ARG A 108 -19.82 -7.97 -4.22
N TRP A 109 -18.78 -7.15 -4.33
CA TRP A 109 -18.15 -6.50 -3.19
C TRP A 109 -17.71 -5.09 -3.59
N THR A 110 -17.43 -4.26 -2.60
CA THR A 110 -16.68 -3.02 -2.78
C THR A 110 -15.20 -3.38 -3.00
N PRO A 111 -14.60 -3.00 -4.15
CA PRO A 111 -13.20 -3.32 -4.44
C PRO A 111 -12.25 -2.70 -3.41
N ALA A 112 -11.08 -3.30 -3.28
CA ALA A 112 -10.02 -2.75 -2.44
C ALA A 112 -9.53 -1.42 -3.04
N GLY A 113 -9.07 -0.51 -2.20
CA GLY A 113 -8.35 0.67 -2.63
C GLY A 113 -7.00 0.30 -3.25
N GLY A 114 -6.60 1.05 -4.26
CA GLY A 114 -5.25 0.97 -4.83
C GLY A 114 -5.09 -0.10 -5.92
N PRO A 115 -3.84 -0.39 -6.34
CA PRO A 115 -3.56 -1.34 -7.40
C PRO A 115 -3.77 -2.79 -6.92
N VAL A 116 -4.91 -3.37 -7.28
CA VAL A 116 -5.23 -4.77 -7.00
C VAL A 116 -4.87 -5.66 -8.18
N THR A 117 -4.05 -6.69 -7.95
CA THR A 117 -3.69 -7.69 -8.98
C THR A 117 -4.72 -8.81 -9.08
N GLY A 118 -5.35 -9.16 -7.96
CA GLY A 118 -6.38 -10.18 -7.89
C GLY A 118 -7.04 -10.30 -6.52
N TYR A 119 -8.15 -11.02 -6.48
CA TYR A 119 -8.87 -11.42 -5.29
C TYR A 119 -8.85 -12.95 -5.17
N VAL A 120 -8.91 -13.44 -3.94
CA VAL A 120 -9.11 -14.87 -3.66
C VAL A 120 -10.39 -15.00 -2.85
N VAL A 121 -11.36 -15.72 -3.41
CA VAL A 121 -12.59 -16.07 -2.70
C VAL A 121 -12.43 -17.47 -2.14
N GLN A 122 -12.56 -17.61 -0.83
CA GLN A 122 -12.54 -18.89 -0.13
C GLN A 122 -13.96 -19.25 0.29
N TYR A 123 -14.38 -20.50 0.11
CA TYR A 123 -15.69 -20.96 0.55
C TYR A 123 -15.63 -22.41 1.02
N THR A 124 -16.54 -22.76 1.93
CA THR A 124 -16.67 -24.12 2.46
C THR A 124 -18.04 -24.68 2.07
N PRO A 125 -18.12 -25.85 1.40
CA PRO A 125 -19.40 -26.49 1.14
C PRO A 125 -20.01 -27.00 2.45
N LEU A 126 -21.34 -27.03 2.51
CA LEU A 126 -22.07 -27.64 3.62
C LEU A 126 -22.39 -29.09 3.31
N SER A 127 -22.53 -29.94 4.32
CA SER A 127 -23.10 -31.28 4.16
C SER A 127 -24.61 -31.21 3.92
N GLY A 128 -25.24 -32.34 3.56
CA GLY A 128 -26.71 -32.43 3.47
C GLY A 128 -27.45 -32.14 4.79
N LEU A 129 -26.73 -32.03 5.90
CA LEU A 129 -27.23 -31.60 7.22
C LEU A 129 -26.94 -30.12 7.52
N GLY A 130 -26.44 -29.35 6.54
CA GLY A 130 -26.11 -27.94 6.69
C GLY A 130 -24.85 -27.67 7.52
N GLN A 131 -23.98 -28.67 7.73
CA GLN A 131 -22.75 -28.51 8.50
C GLN A 131 -21.54 -28.21 7.60
N PRO A 132 -20.68 -27.22 7.91
CA PRO A 132 -19.48 -26.93 7.11
C PRO A 132 -18.55 -28.13 7.00
N ILE A 133 -18.19 -28.50 5.77
CA ILE A 133 -17.19 -29.53 5.49
C ILE A 133 -15.84 -28.83 5.32
N THR A 134 -15.23 -28.40 6.43
CA THR A 134 -13.98 -27.62 6.41
C THR A 134 -12.84 -28.31 5.65
N ALA A 135 -12.85 -29.64 5.61
CA ALA A 135 -11.90 -30.44 4.83
C ALA A 135 -11.99 -30.21 3.31
N GLU A 136 -13.11 -29.66 2.82
CA GLU A 136 -13.36 -29.34 1.42
C GLU A 136 -13.33 -27.83 1.14
N LEU A 137 -12.53 -27.05 1.89
CA LEU A 137 -12.32 -25.63 1.59
C LEU A 137 -11.88 -25.45 0.13
N ARG A 138 -12.63 -24.65 -0.63
CA ARG A 138 -12.31 -24.30 -2.02
C ARG A 138 -11.89 -22.84 -2.12
N GLN A 139 -11.06 -22.56 -3.11
CA GLN A 139 -10.58 -21.21 -3.40
C GLN A 139 -10.73 -20.90 -4.88
N VAL A 140 -11.14 -19.68 -5.20
CA VAL A 140 -11.27 -19.19 -6.57
C VAL A 140 -10.49 -17.88 -6.70
N GLY A 141 -9.52 -17.88 -7.61
CA GLY A 141 -8.79 -16.68 -8.01
C GLY A 141 -9.61 -15.84 -8.97
N ILE A 142 -9.67 -14.53 -8.73
CA ILE A 142 -10.40 -13.56 -9.53
C ILE A 142 -9.44 -12.44 -9.91
N ALA A 143 -9.45 -12.01 -11.16
CA ALA A 143 -8.58 -10.91 -11.62
C ALA A 143 -8.96 -9.58 -10.94
N GLY A 144 -7.98 -8.72 -10.66
CA GLY A 144 -8.18 -7.51 -9.86
C GLY A 144 -9.13 -6.45 -10.44
N TRP A 145 -9.37 -6.49 -11.76
CA TRP A 145 -10.32 -5.62 -12.46
C TRP A 145 -11.77 -6.10 -12.39
N VAL A 146 -12.01 -7.29 -11.83
CA VAL A 146 -13.33 -7.90 -11.70
C VAL A 146 -13.92 -7.59 -10.33
N VAL A 147 -15.09 -6.96 -10.31
CA VAL A 147 -15.77 -6.43 -9.10
C VAL A 147 -17.05 -7.21 -8.76
N GLY A 148 -16.95 -8.53 -8.86
CA GLY A 148 -18.09 -9.44 -8.77
C GLY A 148 -17.83 -10.72 -9.52
N GLY A 149 -18.44 -11.83 -9.10
CA GLY A 149 -18.23 -13.12 -9.74
C GLY A 149 -19.46 -14.01 -9.67
N VAL A 150 -19.44 -15.08 -10.47
CA VAL A 150 -20.38 -16.18 -10.36
C VAL A 150 -19.58 -17.41 -9.98
N VAL A 151 -19.90 -18.02 -8.84
CA VAL A 151 -19.42 -19.35 -8.48
C VAL A 151 -20.51 -20.33 -8.88
N PHE A 152 -20.16 -21.27 -9.74
CA PHE A 152 -21.03 -22.40 -10.05
C PHE A 152 -20.97 -23.39 -8.89
N ILE A 153 -22.13 -23.66 -8.29
CA ILE A 153 -22.31 -24.75 -7.35
C ILE A 153 -22.65 -25.96 -8.22
N PRO A 154 -21.80 -26.98 -8.32
CA PRO A 154 -22.19 -28.20 -9.02
C PRO A 154 -23.46 -28.76 -8.36
N ASP A 155 -24.49 -28.97 -9.18
CA ASP A 155 -25.85 -29.37 -8.81
C ASP A 155 -25.86 -30.38 -7.66
N SER A 156 -26.31 -29.95 -6.48
CA SER A 156 -26.47 -30.80 -5.31
C SER A 156 -27.93 -31.26 -5.26
N GLY A 157 -28.17 -32.53 -5.58
CA GLY A 157 -29.38 -33.24 -5.16
C GLY A 157 -29.59 -33.26 -3.63
N ASP A 158 -28.70 -32.67 -2.83
CA ASP A 158 -28.75 -32.59 -1.38
C ASP A 158 -28.29 -31.22 -0.87
N GLY A 159 -29.14 -30.18 -0.97
CA GLY A 159 -29.22 -29.06 -0.01
C GLY A 159 -27.96 -28.39 0.53
N GLN A 160 -26.87 -28.22 -0.24
CA GLN A 160 -25.67 -27.54 0.25
C GLN A 160 -25.77 -26.02 0.04
N GLN A 161 -25.95 -25.26 1.11
CA GLN A 161 -25.64 -23.82 1.11
C GLN A 161 -24.12 -23.59 1.24
N LEU A 162 -23.63 -22.39 0.93
CA LEU A 162 -22.25 -21.98 1.22
C LEU A 162 -22.25 -21.05 2.43
N ILE A 163 -21.29 -21.25 3.36
CA ILE A 163 -20.97 -20.26 4.40
C ILE A 163 -19.56 -19.73 4.09
N LEU A 164 -19.45 -18.40 3.96
CA LEU A 164 -18.19 -17.67 3.80
C LEU A 164 -17.64 -17.25 5.15
#